data_AF-A0A1B9LCD6-F1
#
_entry.id   AF-A0A1B9LCD6-F1
#
_cell.length_a   1.000
_cell.length_b   1.000
_cell.length_c   1.000
_cell.angle_alpha   90.00
_cell.angle_beta   90.00
_cell.angle_gamma   90.00
#
_symmetry.space_group_name_H-M   'P 1'
#
loop_
_entity.id
_entity.type
_entity.pdbx_description
1 polymer ?
#
loop_
_entity_poly.entity_id
_entity_poly.type
_entity_poly.pdbx_seq_one_letter_code
_entity_poly.pdbx_strand_id
1 'polypeptide(L)' 'MVRNVFAIMVLSCTLMGCSPTVKVQAPSEPININLNVKIDHEINIKVDKALDNIINKSGLY' A
#
# COMPACT_ATOMS: atom_id res chain seq x y z
N MET A 1 24.06 38.31 -40.61
CA MET A 1 24.60 37.15 -39.87
C MET A 1 24.43 37.29 -38.36
N VAL A 2 24.84 38.42 -37.76
CA VAL A 2 24.79 38.67 -36.29
C VAL A 2 23.38 38.59 -35.67
N ARG A 3 22.33 39.00 -36.39
CA ARG A 3 20.94 38.98 -35.90
C ARG A 3 20.38 37.57 -35.67
N ASN A 4 20.76 36.60 -36.50
CA ASN A 4 20.33 35.20 -36.31
C ASN A 4 21.11 34.51 -35.17
N VAL A 5 22.39 34.85 -34.99
CA VAL A 5 23.21 34.32 -33.89
C VAL A 5 22.64 34.76 -32.55
N PHE A 6 22.21 36.02 -32.45
CA PHE A 6 21.58 36.55 -31.23
C PHE A 6 20.25 35.85 -30.90
N ALA A 7 19.41 35.59 -31.91
CA ALA A 7 18.14 34.89 -31.73
C ALA A 7 18.32 33.44 -31.24
N ILE A 8 19.33 32.72 -31.77
CA ILE A 8 19.64 31.35 -31.37
C ILE A 8 20.17 31.29 -29.93
N MET A 9 20.97 32.29 -29.53
CA MET A 9 21.52 32.40 -28.17
C MET A 9 20.44 32.71 -27.12
N VAL A 10 19.46 33.55 -27.45
CA VAL A 10 18.32 33.82 -26.56
C VAL A 10 17.45 32.57 -26.41
N LEU A 11 17.19 31.84 -27.51
CA LEU A 11 16.36 30.64 -27.48
C LEU A 11 16.99 29.50 -26.66
N SER A 12 18.31 29.29 -26.76
CA SER A 12 19.00 28.26 -25.98
C SER A 12 18.98 28.55 -24.47
N CYS A 13 19.02 29.82 -24.08
CA CYS A 13 19.00 30.22 -22.68
C CYS A 13 17.64 29.94 -22.01
N THR A 14 16.53 30.01 -22.76
CA THR A 14 15.19 29.72 -22.22
C THR A 14 14.94 28.23 -21.96
N LEU A 15 15.67 27.35 -22.64
CA LEU A 15 15.55 25.89 -22.47
C LEU A 15 16.30 25.37 -21.23
N MET A 16 17.25 26.13 -20.68
CA MET A 16 18.03 25.73 -19.50
C MET A 16 17.28 25.91 -18.17
N GLY A 17 16.11 26.58 -18.16
CA GLY A 17 15.34 26.85 -16.95
C GLY A 17 14.43 25.71 -16.48
N CYS A 18 14.29 24.63 -17.25
CA CYS A 18 13.38 23.54 -16.91
C CYS A 18 14.11 22.48 -16.08
N SER A 19 14.28 22.73 -14.78
CA SER A 19 14.73 21.71 -13.82
C SER A 19 13.50 21.20 -13.06
N PRO A 20 12.84 20.11 -13.53
CA PRO A 20 11.71 19.54 -12.81
C PRO A 20 12.24 18.96 -11.49
N THR A 21 12.07 19.72 -10.41
CA THR A 21 12.46 19.26 -9.08
C THR A 21 11.41 18.25 -8.63
N VAL A 22 11.76 16.96 -8.71
CA VAL A 22 10.92 15.87 -8.21
C VAL A 22 10.92 15.94 -6.69
N LYS A 23 9.85 16.47 -6.12
CA LYS A 23 9.65 16.50 -4.67
C LYS A 23 8.91 15.22 -4.27
N VAL A 24 9.58 14.34 -3.55
CA VAL A 24 8.93 13.22 -2.86
C VAL A 24 8.29 13.79 -1.59
N GLN A 25 7.06 14.27 -1.73
CA GLN A 25 6.26 14.68 -0.57
C GLN A 25 5.45 13.46 -0.12
N ALA A 26 5.66 13.05 1.13
CA ALA A 26 4.72 12.13 1.77
C ALA A 26 3.35 12.82 1.85
N PRO A 27 2.24 12.13 1.56
CA PRO A 27 0.90 12.71 1.66
C PRO A 27 0.70 13.32 3.06
N SER A 28 0.20 14.56 3.11
CA SER A 28 -0.13 15.24 4.37
C SER A 28 -1.32 14.61 5.08
N GLU A 29 -2.13 13.87 4.33
CA GLU A 29 -3.34 13.21 4.81
C GLU A 29 -3.12 11.69 4.92
N PRO A 30 -3.69 11.04 5.96
CA PRO A 30 -3.62 9.60 6.12
C PRO A 30 -4.25 8.86 4.93
N ILE A 31 -3.56 7.82 4.43
CA ILE A 31 -4.10 6.96 3.38
C ILE A 31 -5.18 6.06 4.00
N ASN A 32 -6.43 6.25 3.60
CA ASN A 32 -7.53 5.38 4.02
C ASN A 32 -7.55 4.09 3.21
N ILE A 33 -7.09 3.01 3.82
CA ILE A 33 -7.04 1.68 3.21
C ILE A 33 -8.30 0.92 3.60
N ASN A 34 -9.33 1.02 2.76
CA ASN A 34 -10.59 0.29 2.95
C ASN A 34 -10.50 -1.11 2.31
N LEU A 35 -10.28 -2.13 3.14
CA LEU A 35 -10.13 -3.51 2.67
C LEU A 35 -11.25 -4.38 3.23
N ASN A 36 -11.91 -5.13 2.35
CA ASN A 36 -12.89 -6.14 2.76
C ASN A 36 -12.20 -7.50 2.88
N VAL A 37 -11.72 -7.84 4.08
CA VAL A 37 -11.08 -9.13 4.35
C VAL A 37 -12.13 -10.11 4.88
N LYS A 38 -12.34 -11.23 4.18
CA LYS A 38 -13.13 -12.36 4.70
C LYS A 38 -12.20 -13.32 5.41
N ILE A 39 -12.34 -13.43 6.74
CA ILE A 39 -11.53 -14.33 7.56
C ILE A 39 -12.33 -15.63 7.74
N ASP A 40 -12.03 -16.62 6.92
CA ASP A 40 -12.59 -17.96 7.05
C ASP A 40 -11.70 -18.74 8.03
N HIS A 41 -12.16 -18.90 9.28
CA HIS A 41 -11.47 -19.68 10.31
C HIS A 41 -12.33 -20.88 10.74
N GLU A 42 -11.98 -22.07 10.26
CA GLU A 42 -12.64 -23.32 10.67
C GLU A 42 -11.98 -23.86 11.95
N ILE A 43 -12.66 -23.75 13.09
CA ILE A 43 -12.20 -24.35 14.35
C ILE A 43 -12.51 -25.85 14.31
N ASN A 44 -11.58 -26.66 13.81
CA ASN A 44 -11.65 -28.12 13.94
C ASN A 44 -11.25 -28.53 15.37
N ILE A 45 -12.23 -28.61 16.27
CA ILE A 45 -12.03 -29.14 17.64
C ILE A 45 -11.92 -30.66 17.55
N LYS A 46 -10.69 -31.18 17.40
CA LYS A 46 -10.41 -32.60 17.59
C LYS A 46 -10.34 -32.86 19.09
N VAL A 47 -11.41 -33.43 19.65
CA VAL A 47 -11.45 -33.82 21.06
C VAL A 47 -10.50 -35.02 21.25
N ASP A 48 -9.58 -34.88 22.21
CA ASP A 48 -8.66 -35.95 22.57
C ASP A 48 -9.43 -37.04 23.35
N LYS A 49 -9.03 -38.32 23.17
CA LYS A 49 -9.74 -39.48 23.76
C LYS A 49 -9.79 -39.43 25.30
N ALA A 50 -8.90 -38.66 25.93
CA ALA A 50 -8.92 -38.40 27.36
C ALA A 50 -10.13 -37.52 27.79
N LEU A 51 -10.58 -36.60 26.94
CA LEU A 51 -11.72 -35.72 27.18
C LEU A 51 -13.07 -36.41 26.90
N ASP A 52 -13.11 -37.45 26.06
CA ASP A 52 -14.33 -38.26 25.83
C ASP A 52 -14.90 -38.83 27.14
N ASN A 53 -14.03 -39.29 28.05
CA ASN A 53 -14.46 -39.84 29.33
C ASN A 53 -15.12 -38.80 30.24
N ILE A 54 -14.72 -37.53 30.12
CA ILE A 54 -15.28 -36.41 30.89
C ILE A 54 -16.59 -35.94 30.26
N ILE A 55 -16.66 -35.89 28.93
CA ILE A 55 -17.87 -35.51 28.17
C ILE A 55 -18.98 -36.55 28.34
N ASN A 56 -18.65 -37.85 28.29
CA ASN A 56 -19.61 -38.93 28.54
C ASN A 56 -20.18 -38.88 29.96
N LYS A 57 -19.38 -38.47 30.95
CA LYS A 57 -19.78 -38.41 32.36
C LYS A 57 -20.56 -37.14 32.72
N SER A 58 -20.42 -36.08 31.92
CA SER A 58 -21.10 -34.80 32.11
C SER A 58 -22.46 -34.70 31.40
N GLY A 59 -22.95 -35.79 30.79
CA GLY A 59 -24.34 -35.87 30.30
C GLY A 59 -24.63 -34.95 29.12
N LEU A 60 -23.61 -34.62 28.31
CA LEU A 60 -23.80 -33.86 27.07
C LEU A 60 -24.16 -34.78 25.89
N TYR A 61 -25.14 -35.66 26.09
CA TYR A 61 -26.07 -36.23 25.11
C TYR A 61 -27.34 -36.67 25.84
#